data_AF-A0A6B3EEL7-F1
#
_entry.id   AF-A0A6B3EEL7-F1
#
_cell.length_a   1.000
_cell.length_b   1.000
_cell.length_c   1.000
_cell.angle_alpha   90.00
_cell.angle_beta   90.00
_cell.angle_gamma   90.00
#
_symmetry.space_group_name_H-M   'P 1'
#
loop_
_entity.id
_entity.type
_entity.pdbx_description
1 polymer ?
#
loop_
_entity_poly.entity_id
_entity_poly.type
_entity_poly.pdbx_seq_one_letter_code
_entity_poly.pdbx_strand_id
1 'polypeptide(L)'
;KQLNKLVNVLKIVELEPGSAIHRELVLVKVRADNETRSQIVEIVQLFRAKTVDVSPDAVTIEATGSSDKLEAMLKMLEPFGIKELVQSG
;
A
#
# COMPACT_ATOMS: atom_id res chain seq x y z
N LYS A 1 -17.03 -25.54 -3.45
CA LYS A 1 -18.16 -24.93 -4.20
C LYS A 1 -19.35 -24.57 -3.28
N GLN A 2 -19.12 -23.82 -2.19
CA GLN A 2 -20.20 -23.38 -1.29
C GLN A 2 -20.81 -22.04 -1.72
N LEU A 3 -19.98 -21.13 -2.25
CA LEU A 3 -20.42 -19.80 -2.71
C LEU A 3 -21.44 -19.85 -3.86
N ASN A 4 -21.34 -20.85 -4.75
CA ASN A 4 -22.31 -21.05 -5.85
C ASN A 4 -23.74 -21.40 -5.37
N LYS A 5 -23.92 -21.72 -4.09
CA LYS A 5 -25.23 -22.06 -3.51
C LYS A 5 -25.96 -20.82 -2.96
N LEU A 6 -25.31 -19.65 -2.97
CA LEU A 6 -25.91 -18.40 -2.52
C LEU A 6 -26.71 -17.77 -3.67
N VAL A 7 -27.98 -17.47 -3.42
CA VAL A 7 -28.89 -16.85 -4.41
C VAL A 7 -28.33 -15.54 -4.98
N ASN A 8 -27.57 -14.80 -4.17
CA ASN A 8 -27.00 -13.51 -4.55
C ASN A 8 -25.65 -13.60 -5.30
N VAL A 9 -25.18 -14.80 -5.63
CA VAL A 9 -23.92 -14.99 -6.38
C VAL A 9 -24.26 -15.34 -7.83
N LEU A 10 -24.11 -14.36 -8.73
CA LEU A 10 -24.43 -14.53 -10.15
C LEU A 10 -23.36 -15.31 -10.93
N LYS A 11 -22.08 -15.06 -10.64
CA LYS A 11 -20.94 -15.71 -11.31
C LYS A 11 -19.71 -15.63 -10.43
N ILE A 12 -18.90 -16.68 -10.44
CA ILE A 12 -17.57 -16.71 -9.84
C ILE A 12 -16.57 -17.03 -10.95
N VAL A 13 -15.50 -16.26 -11.01
CA VAL A 13 -14.36 -16.51 -11.88
C VAL A 13 -13.12 -16.42 -11.01
N GLU A 14 -12.25 -17.41 -11.13
CA GLU A 14 -10.94 -17.40 -10.48
C GLU A 14 -9.99 -16.58 -11.37
N LEU A 15 -9.32 -15.60 -10.77
CA LEU A 15 -8.35 -14.77 -11.47
C LEU A 15 -6.96 -15.36 -11.23
N GLU A 16 -6.43 -16.01 -12.25
CA GLU A 16 -5.07 -16.57 -12.18
C GLU A 16 -4.04 -15.44 -12.17
N PRO A 17 -3.05 -15.45 -11.25
CA PRO A 17 -2.08 -14.36 -11.08
C PRO A 17 -1.31 -13.99 -12.36
N GLY A 18 -1.10 -14.96 -13.27
CA GLY A 18 -0.40 -14.74 -14.55
C GLY A 18 -1.27 -14.21 -15.69
N SER A 19 -2.60 -14.13 -15.49
CA SER A 19 -3.55 -13.70 -16.53
C SER A 19 -4.37 -12.47 -16.14
N ALA A 20 -4.16 -11.96 -14.91
CA ALA A 20 -4.88 -10.84 -14.36
C ALA A 20 -3.92 -9.73 -13.91
N ILE A 21 -4.37 -8.49 -14.01
CA ILE A 21 -3.66 -7.33 -13.46
C ILE A 21 -4.33 -6.98 -12.13
N HIS A 22 -3.58 -7.14 -11.04
CA HIS A 22 -4.00 -6.73 -9.71
C HIS A 22 -3.39 -5.38 -9.35
N ARG A 23 -4.22 -4.48 -8.81
CA ARG A 23 -3.77 -3.21 -8.28
C ARG A 23 -4.50 -2.94 -6.98
N GLU A 24 -3.73 -2.57 -5.99
CA GLU A 24 -4.20 -2.15 -4.69
C GLU A 24 -3.76 -0.72 -4.44
N LEU A 25 -4.50 -0.04 -3.57
CA LEU A 25 -4.15 1.27 -3.03
C LEU A 25 -3.81 1.13 -1.55
N VAL A 26 -2.72 1.77 -1.14
CA VAL A 26 -2.29 1.86 0.26
C VAL A 26 -2.12 3.32 0.65
N LEU A 27 -2.65 3.66 1.82
CA LEU A 27 -2.31 4.87 2.57
C LEU A 27 -1.55 4.45 3.81
N VAL A 28 -0.35 4.99 3.99
CA VAL A 28 0.50 4.70 5.15
C VAL A 28 1.00 5.99 5.79
N LYS A 29 0.81 6.11 7.10
CA LYS A 29 1.38 7.18 7.91
C LYS A 29 2.62 6.65 8.61
N VAL A 30 3.75 7.29 8.39
CA VAL A 30 5.05 6.89 8.93
C VAL A 30 5.57 8.00 9.83
N ARG A 31 6.16 7.66 10.97
CA ARG A 31 6.86 8.62 11.83
C ARG A 31 8.01 9.24 11.04
N ALA A 32 8.19 10.54 11.19
CA ALA A 32 9.29 11.27 10.56
C ALA A 32 9.77 12.39 11.49
N ASP A 33 11.06 12.66 11.48
CA ASP A 33 11.68 13.82 12.10
C ASP A 33 12.56 14.53 11.06
N ASN A 34 13.28 15.57 11.47
CA ASN A 34 14.10 16.35 10.53
C ASN A 34 15.25 15.55 9.89
N GLU A 35 15.72 14.48 10.52
CA GLU A 35 16.82 13.66 10.00
C GLU A 35 16.32 12.57 9.04
N THR A 36 15.16 11.97 9.38
CA THR A 36 14.58 10.84 8.64
C THR A 36 13.67 11.26 7.49
N ARG A 37 13.09 12.48 7.53
CA ARG A 37 12.09 12.93 6.55
C ARG A 37 12.61 12.86 5.11
N SER A 38 13.85 13.28 4.85
CA SER A 38 14.42 13.24 3.49
C SER A 38 14.55 11.79 2.99
N GLN A 39 14.99 10.87 3.85
CA GLN A 39 15.13 9.45 3.50
C GLN A 39 13.77 8.81 3.17
N ILE A 40 12.73 9.14 3.95
CA ILE A 40 11.37 8.68 3.69
C ILE A 40 10.88 9.20 2.32
N VAL A 41 11.10 10.48 2.02
CA VAL A 41 10.70 11.07 0.73
C VAL A 41 11.44 10.42 -0.44
N GLU A 42 12.72 10.07 -0.30
CA GLU A 42 13.48 9.34 -1.31
C GLU A 42 12.88 7.94 -1.57
N ILE A 43 12.51 7.20 -0.51
CA ILE A 43 11.83 5.91 -0.64
C ILE A 43 10.50 6.07 -1.38
N VAL A 44 9.70 7.08 -1.00
CA VAL A 44 8.42 7.39 -1.68
C VAL A 44 8.64 7.60 -3.18
N GLN A 45 9.67 8.36 -3.56
CA GLN A 45 10.01 8.59 -4.97
C GLN A 45 10.46 7.32 -5.69
N LEU A 46 11.28 6.47 -5.06
CA LEU A 46 11.75 5.20 -5.62
C LEU A 46 10.57 4.29 -6.01
N PHE A 47 9.54 4.24 -5.16
CA PHE A 47 8.35 3.43 -5.41
C PHE A 47 7.31 4.13 -6.28
N ARG A 48 7.58 5.34 -6.79
CA ARG A 48 6.62 6.19 -7.52
C ARG A 48 5.31 6.38 -6.74
N ALA A 49 5.43 6.47 -5.42
CA ALA A 49 4.36 6.81 -4.50
C ALA A 49 4.26 8.34 -4.37
N LYS A 50 3.26 8.83 -3.63
CA LYS A 50 3.03 10.26 -3.42
C LYS A 50 2.96 10.55 -1.93
N THR A 51 3.63 11.60 -1.50
CA THR A 51 3.38 12.19 -0.18
C THR A 51 2.09 13.01 -0.26
N VAL A 52 1.10 12.67 0.55
CA VAL A 52 -0.21 13.33 0.57
C VAL A 52 -0.39 14.27 1.76
N ASP A 53 0.37 14.07 2.84
CA ASP A 53 0.38 14.95 4.01
C ASP A 53 1.73 14.90 4.73
N VAL A 54 2.12 16.00 5.38
CA VAL A 54 3.36 16.13 6.14
C VAL A 54 3.09 16.90 7.42
N SER A 55 3.39 16.29 8.56
CA SER A 55 3.43 16.94 9.87
C SER A 55 4.86 17.00 10.41
N PRO A 56 5.13 17.74 11.50
CA PRO A 56 6.46 17.78 12.11
C PRO A 56 6.97 16.39 12.54
N ASP A 57 6.08 15.46 12.87
CA ASP A 57 6.38 14.16 13.45
C ASP A 57 5.96 12.96 12.57
N ALA A 58 5.43 13.21 11.36
CA ALA A 58 4.94 12.17 10.45
C ALA A 58 4.91 12.61 8.98
N VAL A 59 4.88 11.62 8.10
CA VAL A 59 4.60 11.76 6.67
C VAL A 59 3.52 10.74 6.30
N THR A 60 2.49 11.18 5.59
CA THR A 60 1.46 10.30 5.04
C THR A 60 1.70 10.09 3.55
N ILE A 61 1.69 8.84 3.13
CA ILE A 61 2.09 8.38 1.79
C ILE A 61 0.92 7.61 1.17
N GLU A 62 0.60 7.94 -0.08
CA GLU A 62 -0.28 7.18 -0.95
C GLU A 62 0.56 6.39 -1.96
N ALA A 63 0.28 5.10 -2.10
CA ALA A 63 0.88 4.25 -3.12
C ALA A 63 -0.16 3.39 -3.81
N THR A 64 0.06 3.10 -5.09
CA THR A 64 -0.75 2.15 -5.87
C THR A 64 0.15 1.23 -6.68
N GLY A 65 -0.13 -0.07 -6.67
CA GLY A 65 0.70 -1.05 -7.35
C GLY A 65 0.20 -2.47 -7.17
N SER A 66 1.00 -3.43 -7.64
CA SER A 66 0.85 -4.83 -7.25
C SER A 66 1.15 -5.01 -5.77
N SER A 67 0.57 -6.03 -5.15
CA SER A 67 0.75 -6.34 -3.73
C SER A 67 2.24 -6.47 -3.38
N ASP A 68 3.05 -7.16 -4.20
CA ASP A 68 4.50 -7.30 -4.01
C ASP A 68 5.24 -5.95 -3.96
N LYS A 69 4.86 -5.00 -4.83
CA LYS A 69 5.48 -3.67 -4.89
C LYS A 69 5.16 -2.89 -3.62
N LEU A 70 3.90 -2.95 -3.17
CA LEU A 70 3.45 -2.25 -1.97
C LEU A 70 4.09 -2.86 -0.72
N GLU A 71 4.18 -4.18 -0.63
CA GLU A 71 4.84 -4.87 0.49
C GLU A 71 6.34 -4.52 0.56
N ALA A 72 7.04 -4.48 -0.58
CA ALA A 72 8.44 -4.05 -0.64
C ALA A 72 8.62 -2.59 -0.16
N MET A 73 7.69 -1.70 -0.51
CA MET A 73 7.71 -0.32 -0.02
C MET A 73 7.52 -0.26 1.50
N LEU A 74 6.53 -1.00 2.02
CA LEU A 74 6.25 -1.03 3.45
C LEU A 74 7.43 -1.57 4.26
N LYS A 75 8.13 -2.61 3.76
CA LYS A 75 9.36 -3.13 4.37
C LYS A 75 10.48 -2.09 4.46
N MET A 76 10.62 -1.23 3.44
CA MET A 76 11.59 -0.13 3.45
C MET A 76 11.20 0.99 4.42
N LEU A 77 9.91 1.18 4.66
CA LEU A 77 9.38 2.20 5.57
C LEU A 77 9.27 1.73 7.03
N GLU A 78 9.25 0.42 7.26
CA GLU A 78 9.14 -0.21 8.59
C GLU A 78 10.15 0.33 9.62
N PRO A 79 11.45 0.53 9.30
CA PRO A 79 12.44 1.03 10.26
C PRO A 79 12.16 2.42 10.79
N PHE A 80 11.41 3.25 10.05
CA PHE A 80 11.04 4.61 10.47
C PHE A 80 9.86 4.61 11.44
N GLY A 81 9.10 3.50 11.51
CA GLY A 81 7.94 3.34 12.37
C GLY A 81 6.63 3.71 11.68
N ILE A 82 5.88 2.69 11.27
CA ILE A 82 4.53 2.85 10.70
C ILE A 82 3.55 3.16 11.84
N LYS A 83 2.83 4.28 11.74
CA LYS A 83 1.78 4.69 12.69
C LYS A 83 0.43 4.14 12.30
N GLU A 84 0.08 4.22 11.02
CA GLU A 84 -1.22 3.81 10.47
C GLU A 84 -1.03 3.21 9.08
N LEU A 85 -1.81 2.18 8.76
CA LEU A 85 -1.85 1.54 7.45
C LEU A 85 -3.29 1.25 7.07
N VAL A 86 -3.69 1.69 5.87
CA VAL A 86 -4.99 1.40 5.26
C VAL A 86 -4.76 0.86 3.85
N GLN A 87 -5.41 -0.24 3.51
CA GLN A 87 -5.26 -0.93 2.22
C GLN A 87 -6.63 -1.29 1.66
N SER A 88 -6.81 -1.16 0.34
CA SER A 88 -8.09 -1.41 -0.33
C SER A 88 -8.52 -2.88 -0.35
N GLY A 89 -7.56 -3.80 -0.21
CA GLY A 89 -7.71 -5.21 -0.58
C GLY A 89 -7.80 -5.43 -2.08
#